data_AF-A0A1W9LAV6-F1
#
_entry.id   AF-A0A1W9LAV6-F1
#
_cell.length_a   1.000
_cell.length_b   1.000
_cell.length_c   1.000
_cell.angle_alpha   90.00
_cell.angle_beta   90.00
_cell.angle_gamma   90.00
#
_symmetry.space_group_name_H-M   'P 1'
#
loop_
_entity.id
_entity.type
_entity.pdbx_description
1 polymer ?
#
loop_
_entity_poly.entity_id
_entity_poly.type
_entity_poly.pdbx_seq_one_letter_code
_entity_poly.pdbx_strand_id
1 'polypeptide(L)'
;MSLNLLTKSLSYTSSVIALVLLTSCVEMPNKMRDMFGASENPPPPIVPASYTVPPASKTTRSVSDKRVALVIGNGNYSPGFELNNPPNDAKDMAKTLREMGFEVVYGENTDQQTMKSLVQTFAEKLQDASLGLFFFAGHGTQYGRENFLLPIDVSNKSDREIQQTSLAADHVLATMERVGTPTKIIILDACRNTPGGSGLAEMTPQTQHESGAFIAYSTAPGKTANDGTGRNSPFTKGLLQFISQGLPIEILFKKVRTAVKAETRGQQIPWEHTSLDGGNLCLAPCVEGSSNASGQCQMRVGKGLYEGECQNGVAHGQGVMRYTDGEYYQGTFSNGMRHGQGTQYLVDSTEMAGNWVNGKIR
;
A
#
# COMPACT_ATOMS: atom_id res chain seq x y z
N MET A 1 -45.93 59.47 37.73
CA MET A 1 -45.00 59.60 38.85
C MET A 1 -43.98 58.47 38.73
N SER A 2 -42.69 58.86 38.75
CA SER A 2 -41.43 58.10 38.88
C SER A 2 -41.49 56.73 39.59
N LEU A 3 -40.61 55.74 39.42
CA LEU A 3 -39.16 55.76 39.12
C LEU A 3 -38.67 54.36 38.65
N ASN A 4 -37.52 54.35 37.97
CA ASN A 4 -36.71 53.26 37.39
C ASN A 4 -36.26 52.12 38.35
N LEU A 5 -35.85 50.96 37.80
CA LEU A 5 -34.44 50.51 37.69
C LEU A 5 -34.29 49.03 37.18
N LEU A 6 -33.58 48.87 36.05
CA LEU A 6 -32.56 47.84 35.66
C LEU A 6 -32.85 46.31 35.76
N THR A 7 -32.34 45.40 34.90
CA THR A 7 -31.76 45.36 33.54
C THR A 7 -31.55 43.89 33.13
N LYS A 8 -31.75 43.60 31.84
CA LYS A 8 -30.97 42.76 30.88
C LYS A 8 -30.65 41.26 31.12
N SER A 9 -31.25 40.47 30.22
CA SER A 9 -30.71 39.48 29.25
C SER A 9 -29.70 38.41 29.68
N LEU A 10 -30.12 37.14 29.48
CA LEU A 10 -29.26 35.96 29.39
C LEU A 10 -28.55 35.87 28.02
N SER A 11 -27.25 35.57 28.04
CA SER A 11 -26.51 34.96 26.93
C SER A 11 -25.50 33.95 27.49
N TYR A 12 -25.61 32.68 27.11
CA TYR A 12 -24.67 31.61 27.44
C TYR A 12 -23.55 31.55 26.39
N THR A 13 -22.29 31.61 26.82
CA THR A 13 -21.14 31.09 26.05
C THR A 13 -20.15 30.39 27.00
N SER A 14 -19.66 29.23 26.56
CA SER A 14 -18.69 28.37 27.26
C SER A 14 -17.26 28.87 27.13
N SER A 15 -16.43 28.68 28.15
CA SER A 15 -14.96 28.61 28.00
C SER A 15 -14.27 27.85 29.16
N VAL A 16 -13.53 26.80 28.74
CA VAL A 16 -12.19 26.34 29.15
C VAL A 16 -11.85 26.18 30.65
N ILE A 17 -11.52 24.93 31.04
CA ILE A 17 -10.87 24.57 32.31
C ILE A 17 -9.44 24.08 32.04
N ALA A 18 -8.46 24.69 32.70
CA ALA A 18 -7.10 24.21 32.87
C ALA A 18 -6.83 24.05 34.38
N LEU A 19 -6.34 22.89 34.81
CA LEU A 19 -6.06 22.58 36.21
C LEU A 19 -4.56 22.31 36.41
N VAL A 20 -3.93 23.14 37.24
CA VAL A 20 -2.57 22.98 37.76
C VAL A 20 -2.70 22.80 39.27
N LEU A 21 -2.18 21.71 39.83
CA LEU A 21 -2.14 21.46 41.27
C LEU A 21 -0.72 21.69 41.81
N LEU A 22 -0.62 22.61 42.77
CA LEU A 22 0.47 22.76 43.72
C LEU A 22 -0.02 22.26 45.08
N THR A 23 0.82 21.54 45.82
CA THR A 23 0.83 21.59 47.30
C THR A 23 2.12 20.98 47.84
N SER A 24 2.69 21.67 48.82
CA SER A 24 4.00 21.47 49.41
C SER A 24 3.91 21.32 50.93
N CYS A 25 4.80 20.47 51.47
CA CYS A 25 5.48 20.45 52.79
C CYS A 25 4.69 20.41 54.12
N VAL A 26 4.99 19.36 54.92
CA VAL A 26 5.15 19.41 56.40
C VAL A 26 6.29 18.44 56.81
N GLU A 27 7.20 18.88 57.69
CA GLU A 27 8.39 18.16 58.19
C GLU A 27 8.36 17.92 59.74
N MET A 28 8.87 16.73 60.15
CA MET A 28 9.64 16.34 61.37
C MET A 28 8.99 16.29 62.79
N PRO A 29 9.49 15.47 63.78
CA PRO A 29 10.87 14.96 63.97
C PRO A 29 11.10 13.50 64.51
N ASN A 30 12.39 13.13 64.53
CA ASN A 30 13.05 11.89 65.01
C ASN A 30 12.90 11.58 66.53
N LYS A 31 12.56 10.32 66.86
CA LYS A 31 13.18 9.52 67.96
C LYS A 31 12.60 8.10 68.01
N MET A 32 13.34 7.11 67.51
CA MET A 32 13.48 5.76 68.07
C MET A 32 14.43 4.99 67.16
N ARG A 33 15.72 5.13 67.46
CA ARG A 33 16.79 4.27 66.98
C ARG A 33 17.11 3.34 68.15
N ASP A 34 17.39 2.08 67.83
CA ASP A 34 17.76 0.96 68.73
C ASP A 34 16.62 -0.01 69.05
N MET A 35 16.39 -0.99 68.16
CA MET A 35 15.84 -2.28 68.58
C MET A 35 16.03 -3.48 67.62
N PHE A 36 16.85 -3.41 66.55
CA PHE A 36 17.14 -4.60 65.75
C PHE A 36 18.61 -4.66 65.34
N GLY A 37 19.30 -5.64 65.93
CA GLY A 37 20.69 -6.02 65.64
C GLY A 37 20.85 -6.74 64.31
N ALA A 38 22.11 -6.79 63.88
CA ALA A 38 22.61 -7.21 62.57
C ALA A 38 22.74 -8.75 62.38
N SER A 39 23.17 -9.12 61.16
CA SER A 39 23.63 -10.45 60.66
C SER A 39 22.52 -11.31 60.01
N GLU A 40 22.60 -11.92 58.81
CA GLU A 40 23.68 -12.34 57.90
C GLU A 40 23.21 -12.33 56.41
N ASN A 41 24.15 -12.49 55.48
CA ASN A 41 24.04 -12.41 54.01
C ASN A 41 22.84 -13.16 53.34
N PRO A 42 22.31 -12.66 52.21
CA PRO A 42 21.32 -13.39 51.42
C PRO A 42 21.93 -14.65 50.74
N PRO A 43 21.16 -15.74 50.58
CA PRO A 43 21.64 -16.95 49.93
C PRO A 43 21.90 -16.72 48.42
N PRO A 44 22.88 -17.43 47.82
CA PRO A 44 23.16 -17.30 46.40
C PRO A 44 21.99 -17.83 45.55
N PRO A 45 21.81 -17.31 44.32
CA PRO A 45 20.73 -17.72 43.44
C PRO A 45 20.87 -19.19 43.03
N ILE A 46 19.76 -19.94 43.14
CA ILE A 46 19.65 -21.31 42.65
C ILE A 46 19.67 -21.27 41.12
N VAL A 47 20.73 -21.80 40.52
CA VAL A 47 20.83 -22.00 39.06
C VAL A 47 20.11 -23.32 38.72
N PRO A 48 19.04 -23.33 37.90
CA PRO A 48 18.40 -24.57 37.52
C PRO A 48 19.33 -25.40 36.62
N ALA A 49 19.31 -26.72 36.84
CA ALA A 49 20.03 -27.70 36.04
C ALA A 49 19.70 -27.56 34.55
N SER A 50 20.72 -27.76 33.72
CA SER A 50 20.72 -27.68 32.25
C SER A 50 19.48 -28.29 31.60
N TYR A 51 18.60 -27.43 31.08
CA TYR A 51 17.58 -27.82 30.11
C TYR A 51 18.25 -27.97 28.74
N THR A 52 18.51 -29.21 28.32
CA THR A 52 18.82 -29.49 26.91
C THR A 52 17.56 -29.26 26.09
N VAL A 53 17.54 -28.18 25.31
CA VAL A 53 16.51 -27.93 24.31
C VAL A 53 16.58 -29.05 23.26
N PRO A 54 15.53 -29.87 23.07
CA PRO A 54 15.53 -30.85 22.00
C PRO A 54 15.67 -30.12 20.66
N PRO A 55 16.45 -30.63 19.70
CA PRO A 55 16.61 -29.96 18.41
C PRO A 55 15.23 -29.80 17.77
N ALA A 56 14.84 -28.54 17.54
CA ALA A 56 13.63 -28.23 16.81
C ALA A 56 13.70 -28.96 15.45
N SER A 57 12.79 -29.91 15.25
CA SER A 57 12.55 -30.51 13.94
C SER A 57 12.10 -29.41 13.00
N LYS A 58 13.06 -28.81 12.28
CA LYS A 58 12.80 -27.84 11.21
C LYS A 58 12.28 -28.60 10.00
N THR A 59 11.02 -29.01 10.07
CA THR A 59 10.25 -29.29 8.85
C THR A 59 9.74 -27.95 8.34
N THR A 60 10.65 -27.08 7.88
CA THR A 60 10.28 -25.89 7.11
C THR A 60 9.68 -26.39 5.80
N ARG A 61 8.34 -26.44 5.74
CA ARG A 61 7.64 -26.53 4.46
C ARG A 61 8.12 -25.33 3.66
N SER A 62 8.88 -25.59 2.59
CA SER A 62 9.26 -24.57 1.61
C SER A 62 7.95 -23.94 1.15
N VAL A 63 7.70 -22.70 1.56
CA VAL A 63 6.64 -21.89 0.97
C VAL A 63 7.06 -21.73 -0.49
N SER A 64 6.21 -22.23 -1.37
CA SER A 64 6.47 -22.19 -2.80
C SER A 64 6.57 -20.74 -3.27
N ASP A 65 7.64 -20.40 -3.97
CA ASP A 65 7.83 -19.05 -4.56
C ASP A 65 6.97 -18.81 -5.79
N LYS A 66 6.02 -19.72 -6.09
CA LYS A 66 5.12 -19.62 -7.24
C LYS A 66 4.19 -18.42 -7.07
N ARG A 67 4.22 -17.52 -8.05
CA ARG A 67 3.39 -16.32 -8.13
C ARG A 67 2.56 -16.38 -9.39
N VAL A 68 1.26 -16.19 -9.28
CA VAL A 68 0.33 -16.30 -10.41
C VAL A 68 -0.42 -14.99 -10.55
N ALA A 69 -0.57 -14.52 -11.78
CA ALA A 69 -1.40 -13.36 -12.08
C ALA A 69 -2.52 -13.68 -13.06
N LEU A 70 -3.69 -13.09 -12.84
CA LEU A 70 -4.74 -12.93 -13.85
C LEU A 70 -4.76 -11.46 -14.30
N VAL A 71 -4.63 -11.23 -15.60
CA VAL A 71 -4.57 -9.89 -16.19
C VAL A 71 -5.62 -9.80 -17.29
N ILE A 72 -6.60 -8.91 -17.13
CA ILE A 72 -7.69 -8.71 -18.10
C ILE A 72 -7.73 -7.24 -18.54
N GLY A 73 -7.82 -7.00 -19.85
CA GLY A 73 -8.00 -5.66 -20.42
C GLY A 73 -9.13 -5.62 -21.43
N ASN A 74 -10.21 -4.90 -21.12
CA ASN A 74 -11.37 -4.79 -22.01
C ASN A 74 -11.52 -3.35 -22.51
N GLY A 75 -11.53 -3.18 -23.84
CA GLY A 75 -11.69 -1.87 -24.49
C GLY A 75 -12.61 -1.86 -25.69
N ASN A 76 -12.75 -2.99 -26.39
CA ASN A 76 -13.59 -3.13 -27.58
C ASN A 76 -15.07 -3.39 -27.23
N TYR A 77 -15.66 -2.48 -26.45
CA TYR A 77 -17.07 -2.50 -26.09
C TYR A 77 -17.96 -2.16 -27.28
N SER A 78 -19.28 -2.22 -27.07
CA SER A 78 -20.27 -1.77 -28.05
C SER A 78 -20.02 -0.31 -28.49
N PRO A 79 -20.40 0.07 -29.73
CA PRO A 79 -20.17 1.41 -30.25
C PRO A 79 -20.63 2.54 -29.34
N GLY A 80 -19.75 3.50 -29.06
CA GLY A 80 -19.97 4.63 -28.16
C GLY A 80 -19.55 4.40 -26.70
N PHE A 81 -19.07 3.19 -26.36
CA PHE A 81 -18.59 2.82 -25.02
C PHE A 81 -17.13 2.31 -25.04
N GLU A 82 -16.44 2.42 -26.17
CA GLU A 82 -15.08 1.90 -26.33
C GLU A 82 -14.06 2.64 -25.46
N LEU A 83 -13.04 1.90 -25.04
CA LEU A 83 -11.86 2.43 -24.35
C LEU A 83 -10.60 2.00 -25.09
N ASN A 84 -9.72 2.95 -25.38
CA ASN A 84 -8.51 2.68 -26.17
C ASN A 84 -7.33 2.16 -25.33
N ASN A 85 -7.24 2.58 -24.06
CA ASN A 85 -6.13 2.23 -23.17
C ASN A 85 -6.17 0.80 -22.59
N PRO A 86 -7.31 0.14 -22.29
CA PRO A 86 -7.26 -1.03 -21.41
C PRO A 86 -6.57 -2.26 -22.01
N PRO A 87 -6.73 -2.57 -23.31
CA PRO A 87 -5.94 -3.60 -23.97
C PRO A 87 -4.43 -3.36 -23.85
N ASN A 88 -3.99 -2.10 -24.03
CA ASN A 88 -2.57 -1.74 -23.89
C ASN A 88 -2.10 -1.87 -22.44
N ASP A 89 -2.91 -1.41 -21.49
CA ASP A 89 -2.63 -1.50 -20.06
C ASP A 89 -2.43 -2.95 -19.62
N ALA A 90 -3.38 -3.82 -19.96
CA ALA A 90 -3.30 -5.24 -19.65
C ALA A 90 -2.11 -5.92 -20.35
N LYS A 91 -1.83 -5.59 -21.61
CA LYS A 91 -0.72 -6.18 -22.36
C LYS A 91 0.64 -5.81 -21.74
N ASP A 92 0.84 -4.53 -21.43
CA ASP A 92 2.09 -4.02 -20.89
C ASP A 92 2.29 -4.50 -19.43
N MET A 93 1.21 -4.61 -18.65
CA MET A 93 1.21 -5.21 -17.32
C MET A 93 1.54 -6.71 -17.35
N ALA A 94 0.88 -7.47 -18.23
CA ALA A 94 1.12 -8.90 -18.38
C ALA A 94 2.57 -9.20 -18.82
N LYS A 95 3.14 -8.38 -19.72
CA LYS A 95 4.55 -8.48 -20.10
C LYS A 95 5.46 -8.25 -18.90
N THR A 96 5.24 -7.17 -18.15
CA THR A 96 6.06 -6.80 -17.00
C THR A 96 6.00 -7.86 -15.89
N LEU A 97 4.81 -8.39 -15.58
CA LEU A 97 4.63 -9.44 -14.58
C LEU A 97 5.33 -10.75 -15.00
N ARG A 98 5.27 -11.14 -16.27
CA ARG A 98 6.04 -12.30 -16.78
C ARG A 98 7.55 -12.10 -16.62
N GLU A 99 8.06 -10.91 -16.93
CA GLU A 99 9.48 -10.56 -16.74
C GLU A 99 9.88 -10.60 -15.26
N MET A 100 8.94 -10.35 -14.35
CA MET A 100 9.11 -10.47 -12.90
C MET A 100 8.94 -11.91 -12.37
N GLY A 101 8.67 -12.88 -13.25
CA GLY A 101 8.57 -14.31 -12.92
C GLY A 101 7.18 -14.75 -12.43
N PHE A 102 6.12 -14.00 -12.76
CA PHE A 102 4.76 -14.48 -12.55
C PHE A 102 4.35 -15.44 -13.67
N GLU A 103 3.61 -16.48 -13.31
CA GLU A 103 2.79 -17.23 -14.25
C GLU A 103 1.53 -16.42 -14.57
N VAL A 104 1.36 -15.95 -15.81
CA VAL A 104 0.29 -15.00 -16.16
C VAL A 104 -0.79 -15.64 -17.03
N VAL A 105 -2.01 -15.71 -16.48
CA VAL A 105 -3.27 -15.89 -17.21
C VAL A 105 -3.69 -14.55 -17.78
N TYR A 106 -3.87 -14.46 -19.10
CA TYR A 106 -4.12 -13.20 -19.79
C TYR A 106 -5.39 -13.26 -20.63
N GLY A 107 -6.19 -12.20 -20.58
CA GLY A 107 -7.35 -11.99 -21.42
C GLY A 107 -7.42 -10.56 -21.94
N GLU A 108 -7.82 -10.39 -23.19
CA GLU A 108 -8.04 -9.09 -23.81
C GLU A 108 -9.41 -9.11 -24.51
N ASN A 109 -10.20 -8.05 -24.34
CA ASN A 109 -11.52 -7.90 -24.96
C ASN A 109 -12.40 -9.14 -24.78
N THR A 110 -12.54 -9.56 -23.53
CA THR A 110 -13.18 -10.83 -23.15
C THR A 110 -14.67 -10.63 -22.92
N ASP A 111 -15.48 -11.55 -23.47
CA ASP A 111 -16.90 -11.66 -23.14
C ASP A 111 -17.12 -12.27 -21.74
N GLN A 112 -18.38 -12.32 -21.29
CA GLN A 112 -18.72 -12.86 -19.98
C GLN A 112 -18.17 -14.30 -19.78
N GLN A 113 -18.39 -15.17 -20.76
CA GLN A 113 -18.03 -16.59 -20.64
C GLN A 113 -16.52 -16.75 -20.53
N THR A 114 -15.78 -15.98 -21.32
CA THR A 114 -14.31 -15.96 -21.32
C THR A 114 -13.78 -15.44 -19.99
N MET A 115 -14.34 -14.35 -19.44
CA MET A 115 -13.93 -13.85 -18.11
C MET A 115 -14.10 -14.93 -17.03
N LYS A 116 -15.23 -15.65 -17.02
CA LYS A 116 -15.47 -16.75 -16.08
C LYS A 116 -14.45 -17.88 -16.25
N SER A 117 -14.18 -18.28 -17.50
CA SER A 117 -13.18 -19.32 -17.80
C SER A 117 -11.76 -18.91 -17.38
N LEU A 118 -11.40 -17.64 -17.51
CA LEU A 118 -10.10 -17.12 -17.08
C LEU A 118 -9.96 -17.13 -15.56
N VAL A 119 -11.01 -16.77 -14.81
CA VAL A 119 -11.03 -16.86 -13.34
C VAL A 119 -10.90 -18.33 -12.90
N GLN A 120 -11.55 -19.26 -13.58
CA GLN A 120 -11.39 -20.69 -13.31
C GLN A 120 -9.96 -21.17 -13.58
N THR A 121 -9.39 -20.80 -14.73
CA THR A 121 -8.00 -21.13 -15.08
C THR A 121 -7.01 -20.53 -14.07
N PHE A 122 -7.28 -19.32 -13.59
CA PHE A 122 -6.50 -18.67 -12.54
C PHE A 122 -6.58 -19.46 -11.23
N ALA A 123 -7.77 -19.88 -10.81
CA ALA A 123 -7.97 -20.70 -9.61
C ALA A 123 -7.19 -22.02 -9.67
N GLU A 124 -7.18 -22.69 -10.82
CA GLU A 124 -6.42 -23.93 -11.04
C GLU A 124 -4.91 -23.68 -10.92
N LYS A 125 -4.41 -22.58 -11.48
CA LYS A 125 -3.00 -22.23 -11.41
C LYS A 125 -2.56 -21.74 -10.04
N LEU A 126 -3.45 -21.20 -9.22
CA LEU A 126 -3.14 -20.76 -7.86
C LEU A 126 -2.80 -21.89 -6.89
N GLN A 127 -3.00 -23.16 -7.26
CA GLN A 127 -2.56 -24.28 -6.43
C GLN A 127 -1.07 -24.16 -6.10
N ASP A 128 -0.76 -24.22 -4.80
CA ASP A 128 0.57 -24.02 -4.20
C ASP A 128 1.23 -22.66 -4.53
N ALA A 129 0.48 -21.66 -4.97
CA ALA A 129 1.00 -20.31 -5.14
C ALA A 129 1.09 -19.60 -3.78
N SER A 130 2.21 -18.93 -3.51
CA SER A 130 2.34 -18.04 -2.35
C SER A 130 1.61 -16.72 -2.58
N LEU A 131 1.48 -16.29 -3.83
CA LEU A 131 0.90 -15.01 -4.21
C LEU A 131 0.02 -15.12 -5.46
N GLY A 132 -1.20 -14.59 -5.33
CA GLY A 132 -2.14 -14.37 -6.43
C GLY A 132 -2.32 -12.88 -6.69
N LEU A 133 -2.18 -12.45 -7.93
CA LEU A 133 -2.42 -11.08 -8.35
C LEU A 133 -3.53 -11.03 -9.41
N PHE A 134 -4.49 -10.14 -9.25
CA PHE A 134 -5.48 -9.84 -10.27
C PHE A 134 -5.33 -8.38 -10.70
N PHE A 135 -5.18 -8.16 -12.01
CA PHE A 135 -5.20 -6.85 -12.63
C PHE A 135 -6.36 -6.79 -13.62
N PHE A 136 -7.19 -5.75 -13.52
CA PHE A 136 -8.24 -5.46 -14.48
C PHE A 136 -8.13 -4.02 -14.97
N ALA A 137 -8.20 -3.82 -16.28
CA ALA A 137 -8.41 -2.53 -16.91
C ALA A 137 -9.66 -2.58 -17.81
N GLY A 138 -10.52 -1.56 -17.73
CA GLY A 138 -11.74 -1.48 -18.54
C GLY A 138 -12.88 -0.74 -17.85
N HIS A 139 -14.12 -0.96 -18.27
CA HIS A 139 -15.28 -0.43 -17.55
C HIS A 139 -15.58 -1.25 -16.30
N GLY A 140 -15.87 -0.54 -15.21
CA GLY A 140 -16.36 -1.11 -13.97
C GLY A 140 -17.54 -0.30 -13.44
N THR A 141 -18.47 -0.97 -12.76
CA THR A 141 -19.60 -0.33 -12.10
C THR A 141 -19.76 -0.82 -10.67
N GLN A 142 -20.49 -0.05 -9.88
CA GLN A 142 -20.84 -0.37 -8.49
C GLN A 142 -22.34 -0.55 -8.40
N TYR A 143 -22.78 -1.66 -7.80
CA TYR A 143 -24.14 -1.84 -7.33
C TYR A 143 -24.13 -2.28 -5.86
N GLY A 144 -24.81 -1.53 -4.99
CA GLY A 144 -24.73 -1.77 -3.56
C GLY A 144 -23.30 -1.59 -3.04
N ARG A 145 -22.71 -2.66 -2.49
CA ARG A 145 -21.31 -2.68 -2.01
C ARG A 145 -20.36 -3.41 -2.96
N GLU A 146 -20.86 -3.97 -4.05
CA GLU A 146 -20.08 -4.84 -4.93
C GLU A 146 -19.60 -4.08 -6.16
N ASN A 147 -18.36 -4.38 -6.55
CA ASN A 147 -17.74 -3.90 -7.78
C ASN A 147 -17.90 -4.94 -8.89
N PHE A 148 -18.46 -4.53 -10.02
CA PHE A 148 -18.68 -5.34 -11.20
C PHE A 148 -17.78 -4.88 -12.35
N LEU A 149 -17.03 -5.81 -12.92
CA LEU A 149 -16.11 -5.61 -14.03
C LEU A 149 -16.80 -6.06 -15.31
N LEU A 150 -16.88 -5.14 -16.28
CA LEU A 150 -17.78 -5.29 -17.42
C LEU A 150 -17.09 -6.06 -18.58
N PRO A 151 -17.71 -7.13 -19.09
CA PRO A 151 -17.24 -7.81 -20.30
C PRO A 151 -17.60 -7.00 -21.55
N ILE A 152 -16.95 -7.28 -22.68
CA ILE A 152 -17.18 -6.51 -23.92
C ILE A 152 -18.57 -6.71 -24.53
N ASP A 153 -19.21 -7.85 -24.26
CA ASP A 153 -20.56 -8.20 -24.71
C ASP A 153 -21.67 -7.66 -23.78
N VAL A 154 -21.30 -6.80 -22.81
CA VAL A 154 -22.30 -6.05 -22.05
C VAL A 154 -23.05 -5.11 -22.98
N SER A 155 -24.37 -5.28 -23.06
CA SER A 155 -25.26 -4.41 -23.81
C SER A 155 -25.95 -3.40 -22.88
N ASN A 156 -26.65 -2.40 -23.44
CA ASN A 156 -27.53 -1.46 -22.72
C ASN A 156 -28.74 -2.17 -22.10
N LYS A 157 -28.47 -3.00 -21.11
CA LYS A 157 -29.39 -3.86 -20.38
C LYS A 157 -29.73 -3.23 -19.03
N SER A 158 -30.74 -3.78 -18.37
CA SER A 158 -31.13 -3.34 -17.02
C SER A 158 -29.99 -3.52 -16.02
N ASP A 159 -29.99 -2.74 -14.94
CA ASP A 159 -29.02 -2.86 -13.84
C ASP A 159 -28.86 -4.30 -13.32
N ARG A 160 -29.99 -5.04 -13.25
CA ARG A 160 -30.02 -6.44 -12.81
C ARG A 160 -29.28 -7.36 -13.76
N GLU A 161 -29.44 -7.16 -15.06
CA GLU A 161 -28.75 -7.98 -16.06
C GLU A 161 -27.26 -7.65 -16.12
N ILE A 162 -26.87 -6.38 -15.93
CA ILE A 162 -25.46 -6.01 -15.79
C ILE A 162 -24.82 -6.76 -14.61
N GLN A 163 -25.49 -6.84 -13.45
CA GLN A 163 -25.01 -7.62 -12.31
C GLN A 163 -24.87 -9.12 -12.64
N GLN A 164 -25.84 -9.71 -13.35
CA GLN A 164 -25.80 -11.13 -13.72
C GLN A 164 -24.78 -11.44 -14.82
N THR A 165 -24.45 -10.47 -15.66
CA THR A 165 -23.57 -10.63 -16.82
C THR A 165 -22.12 -10.25 -16.53
N SER A 166 -21.87 -9.44 -15.51
CA SER A 166 -20.53 -8.95 -15.16
C SER A 166 -19.77 -9.89 -14.21
N LEU A 167 -18.45 -9.68 -14.11
CA LEU A 167 -17.62 -10.34 -13.12
C LEU A 167 -17.55 -9.49 -11.85
N ALA A 168 -18.01 -10.01 -10.71
CA ALA A 168 -17.80 -9.34 -9.43
C ALA A 168 -16.32 -9.41 -9.02
N ALA A 169 -15.70 -8.27 -8.67
CA ALA A 169 -14.31 -8.25 -8.18
C ALA A 169 -14.15 -9.05 -6.87
N ASP A 170 -15.16 -9.01 -6.00
CA ASP A 170 -15.22 -9.79 -4.77
C ASP A 170 -15.20 -11.29 -5.05
N HIS A 171 -15.77 -11.75 -6.18
CA HIS A 171 -15.71 -13.16 -6.56
C HIS A 171 -14.28 -13.61 -6.90
N VAL A 172 -13.44 -12.73 -7.45
CA VAL A 172 -12.03 -13.03 -7.73
C VAL A 172 -11.24 -13.10 -6.42
N LEU A 173 -11.48 -12.18 -5.50
CA LEU A 173 -10.89 -12.23 -4.15
C LEU A 173 -11.29 -13.51 -3.40
N ALA A 174 -12.59 -13.81 -3.33
CA ALA A 174 -13.12 -15.02 -2.73
C ALA A 174 -12.59 -16.31 -3.37
N THR A 175 -12.25 -16.25 -4.67
CA THR A 175 -11.60 -17.37 -5.35
C THR A 175 -10.18 -17.59 -4.85
N MET A 176 -9.39 -16.53 -4.67
CA MET A 176 -8.04 -16.65 -4.08
C MET A 176 -8.09 -17.10 -2.61
N GLU A 177 -9.08 -16.63 -1.85
CA GLU A 177 -9.34 -17.06 -0.47
C GLU A 177 -9.66 -18.55 -0.39
N ARG A 178 -10.62 -19.02 -1.20
CA ARG A 178 -11.05 -20.43 -1.25
C ARG A 178 -9.94 -21.39 -1.67
N VAL A 179 -9.02 -20.96 -2.54
CA VAL A 179 -7.83 -21.76 -2.90
C VAL A 179 -6.81 -21.82 -1.76
N GLY A 180 -6.87 -20.90 -0.80
CA GLY A 180 -5.94 -20.81 0.32
C GLY A 180 -4.65 -20.06 -0.01
N THR A 181 -4.68 -19.18 -1.03
CA THR A 181 -3.51 -18.37 -1.43
C THR A 181 -3.14 -17.40 -0.30
N PRO A 182 -1.91 -17.45 0.25
CA PRO A 182 -1.53 -16.61 1.39
C PRO A 182 -1.59 -15.10 1.10
N THR A 183 -1.01 -14.67 -0.02
CA THR A 183 -0.99 -13.26 -0.42
C THR A 183 -1.91 -13.03 -1.61
N LYS A 184 -2.89 -12.13 -1.47
CA LYS A 184 -3.84 -11.75 -2.53
C LYS A 184 -3.68 -10.28 -2.88
N ILE A 185 -3.52 -9.98 -4.17
CA ILE A 185 -3.40 -8.61 -4.66
C ILE A 185 -4.45 -8.38 -5.71
N ILE A 186 -5.26 -7.34 -5.54
CA ILE A 186 -6.27 -6.90 -6.52
C ILE A 186 -5.89 -5.49 -6.96
N ILE A 187 -5.78 -5.25 -8.26
CA ILE A 187 -5.47 -3.95 -8.85
C ILE A 187 -6.54 -3.63 -9.89
N LEU A 188 -7.35 -2.60 -9.62
CA LEU A 188 -8.46 -2.21 -10.47
C LEU A 188 -8.19 -0.85 -11.13
N ASP A 189 -7.91 -0.89 -12.42
CA ASP A 189 -7.82 0.27 -13.30
C ASP A 189 -9.10 0.44 -14.11
N ALA A 190 -10.22 0.59 -13.40
CA ALA A 190 -11.53 0.65 -14.02
C ALA A 190 -12.11 2.06 -14.05
N CYS A 191 -12.58 2.47 -15.23
CA CYS A 191 -13.31 3.71 -15.44
C CYS A 191 -14.82 3.47 -15.31
N ARG A 192 -15.58 4.52 -14.97
CA ARG A 192 -17.02 4.41 -14.72
C ARG A 192 -17.81 5.52 -15.42
N ASN A 193 -17.67 5.61 -16.74
CA ASN A 193 -18.56 6.42 -17.57
C ASN A 193 -19.85 5.64 -17.90
N THR A 194 -20.56 5.17 -16.88
CA THR A 194 -21.95 4.70 -17.03
C THR A 194 -22.88 5.85 -16.64
N PRO A 195 -23.94 6.16 -17.41
CA PRO A 195 -24.91 7.17 -17.01
C PRO A 195 -25.46 6.91 -15.60
N GLY A 196 -25.26 7.87 -14.68
CA GLY A 196 -25.98 7.89 -13.39
C GLY A 196 -25.39 7.12 -12.21
N GLY A 197 -24.10 6.73 -12.19
CA GLY A 197 -23.55 6.14 -10.96
C GLY A 197 -22.17 6.62 -10.50
N SER A 198 -21.86 6.29 -9.25
CA SER A 198 -20.65 6.68 -8.49
C SER A 198 -19.52 5.67 -8.68
N GLY A 199 -18.24 6.05 -8.60
CA GLY A 199 -17.02 5.20 -8.78
C GLY A 199 -17.00 3.82 -8.09
N LEU A 200 -15.89 3.07 -8.16
CA LEU A 200 -15.82 1.77 -7.47
C LEU A 200 -16.05 1.93 -5.95
N ALA A 201 -16.75 0.96 -5.35
CA ALA A 201 -16.85 0.81 -3.92
C ALA A 201 -15.49 0.39 -3.34
N GLU A 202 -15.23 0.77 -2.09
CA GLU A 202 -14.18 0.14 -1.32
C GLU A 202 -14.57 -1.32 -1.02
N MET A 203 -13.69 -2.24 -1.39
CA MET A 203 -13.81 -3.66 -1.05
C MET A 203 -13.12 -3.86 0.29
N THR A 204 -13.81 -4.54 1.18
CA THR A 204 -13.25 -4.98 2.46
C THR A 204 -13.21 -6.50 2.47
N PRO A 205 -12.08 -7.14 2.82
CA PRO A 205 -12.05 -8.57 3.09
C PRO A 205 -13.19 -8.95 4.04
N GLN A 206 -13.96 -9.99 3.71
CA GLN A 206 -15.27 -10.22 4.33
C GLN A 206 -15.20 -10.71 5.79
N THR A 207 -14.02 -11.03 6.34
CA THR A 207 -13.88 -11.55 7.71
C THR A 207 -12.66 -11.00 8.46
N GLN A 208 -12.79 -10.87 9.78
CA GLN A 208 -11.72 -10.47 10.71
C GLN A 208 -10.58 -11.51 10.84
N HIS A 209 -10.67 -12.65 10.14
CA HIS A 209 -9.75 -13.79 10.30
C HIS A 209 -8.88 -14.05 9.06
N GLU A 210 -9.01 -13.27 8.00
CA GLU A 210 -8.34 -13.56 6.73
C GLU A 210 -7.40 -12.41 6.32
N SER A 211 -6.16 -12.51 6.80
CA SER A 211 -5.06 -11.60 6.50
C SER A 211 -4.48 -11.86 5.10
N GLY A 212 -3.64 -10.92 4.65
CA GLY A 212 -2.84 -11.11 3.44
C GLY A 212 -3.43 -10.51 2.15
N ALA A 213 -4.41 -9.61 2.23
CA ALA A 213 -4.97 -8.93 1.05
C ALA A 213 -4.44 -7.50 0.85
N PHE A 214 -4.19 -7.12 -0.40
CA PHE A 214 -3.91 -5.74 -0.81
C PHE A 214 -4.76 -5.39 -2.02
N ILE A 215 -5.62 -4.37 -1.90
CA ILE A 215 -6.57 -3.96 -2.93
C ILE A 215 -6.26 -2.53 -3.32
N ALA A 216 -5.94 -2.30 -4.59
CA ALA A 216 -5.61 -0.99 -5.15
C ALA A 216 -6.62 -0.55 -6.20
N TYR A 217 -6.98 0.72 -6.12
CA TYR A 217 -7.89 1.40 -7.05
C TYR A 217 -7.15 2.52 -7.77
N SER A 218 -7.44 2.69 -9.06
CA SER A 218 -6.87 3.78 -9.85
C SER A 218 -7.28 5.17 -9.37
N THR A 219 -8.38 5.28 -8.60
CA THR A 219 -8.84 6.52 -7.98
C THR A 219 -9.54 6.25 -6.64
N ALA A 220 -9.86 7.30 -5.88
CA ALA A 220 -10.55 7.18 -4.60
C ALA A 220 -11.96 6.57 -4.76
N PRO A 221 -12.45 5.79 -3.80
CA PRO A 221 -13.80 5.22 -3.85
C PRO A 221 -14.86 6.27 -4.16
N GLY A 222 -15.79 5.93 -5.05
CA GLY A 222 -16.83 6.85 -5.52
C GLY A 222 -16.37 7.95 -6.50
N LYS A 223 -15.08 8.05 -6.83
CA LYS A 223 -14.55 8.96 -7.87
C LYS A 223 -14.33 8.24 -9.20
N THR A 224 -14.21 9.02 -10.28
CA THR A 224 -13.97 8.51 -11.63
C THR A 224 -12.48 8.57 -11.96
N ALA A 225 -11.95 7.50 -12.55
CA ALA A 225 -10.60 7.47 -13.09
C ALA A 225 -10.57 8.13 -14.47
N ASN A 226 -9.43 8.73 -14.83
CA ASN A 226 -9.25 9.36 -16.13
C ASN A 226 -8.59 8.36 -17.08
N ASP A 227 -9.14 8.20 -18.28
CA ASP A 227 -8.54 7.38 -19.33
C ASP A 227 -7.19 7.91 -19.81
N GLY A 228 -6.90 9.19 -19.57
CA GLY A 228 -5.72 9.87 -20.08
C GLY A 228 -5.76 10.06 -21.60
N THR A 229 -4.67 10.59 -22.14
CA THR A 229 -4.51 10.83 -23.59
C THR A 229 -3.38 10.01 -24.21
N GLY A 230 -2.71 9.19 -23.40
CA GLY A 230 -1.56 8.39 -23.80
C GLY A 230 -1.96 6.99 -24.26
N ARG A 231 -0.92 6.18 -24.53
CA ARG A 231 -1.06 4.75 -24.83
C ARG A 231 -1.69 3.96 -23.67
N ASN A 232 -1.29 4.31 -22.45
CA ASN A 232 -1.73 3.68 -21.21
C ASN A 232 -2.49 4.70 -20.35
N SER A 233 -3.36 4.21 -19.46
CA SER A 233 -3.99 5.07 -18.46
C SER A 233 -2.92 5.74 -17.55
N PRO A 234 -3.21 6.89 -16.92
CA PRO A 234 -2.29 7.50 -15.96
C PRO A 234 -1.91 6.55 -14.81
N PHE A 235 -2.85 5.73 -14.36
CA PHE A 235 -2.62 4.79 -13.26
C PHE A 235 -1.70 3.64 -13.69
N THR A 236 -2.02 2.97 -14.79
CA THR A 236 -1.18 1.88 -15.31
C THR A 236 0.21 2.38 -15.71
N LYS A 237 0.32 3.56 -16.33
CA LYS A 237 1.60 4.21 -16.61
C LYS A 237 2.42 4.43 -15.35
N GLY A 238 1.79 4.95 -14.28
CA GLY A 238 2.43 5.12 -12.98
C GLY A 238 2.88 3.78 -12.38
N LEU A 239 2.04 2.74 -12.47
CA LEU A 239 2.36 1.42 -11.95
C LEU A 239 3.56 0.79 -12.69
N LEU A 240 3.53 0.79 -14.03
CA LEU A 240 4.61 0.28 -14.88
C LEU A 240 5.95 0.99 -14.63
N GLN A 241 5.93 2.26 -14.23
CA GLN A 241 7.14 3.01 -13.89
C GLN A 241 7.88 2.44 -12.68
N PHE A 242 7.15 1.87 -11.70
CA PHE A 242 7.70 1.53 -10.38
C PHE A 242 7.61 0.05 -10.00
N ILE A 243 6.71 -0.74 -10.60
CA ILE A 243 6.39 -2.11 -10.16
C ILE A 243 7.58 -3.08 -10.17
N SER A 244 8.53 -2.87 -11.09
CA SER A 244 9.73 -3.70 -11.24
C SER A 244 10.90 -3.31 -10.32
N GLN A 245 10.76 -2.24 -9.51
CA GLN A 245 11.86 -1.67 -8.72
C GLN A 245 12.14 -2.40 -7.40
N GLY A 246 11.42 -3.49 -7.08
CA GLY A 246 11.63 -4.24 -5.84
C GLY A 246 11.26 -3.46 -4.58
N LEU A 247 10.34 -2.50 -4.70
CA LEU A 247 9.88 -1.67 -3.59
C LEU A 247 8.86 -2.43 -2.72
N PRO A 248 8.83 -2.18 -1.40
CA PRO A 248 7.70 -2.56 -0.57
C PRO A 248 6.39 -2.01 -1.17
N ILE A 249 5.32 -2.82 -1.15
CA ILE A 249 4.09 -2.53 -1.88
C ILE A 249 3.45 -1.20 -1.46
N GLU A 250 3.53 -0.82 -0.19
CA GLU A 250 3.03 0.47 0.32
C GLU A 250 3.81 1.64 -0.27
N ILE A 251 5.13 1.49 -0.43
CA ILE A 251 6.00 2.50 -1.04
C ILE A 251 5.77 2.57 -2.55
N LEU A 252 5.60 1.41 -3.20
CA LEU A 252 5.23 1.33 -4.60
C LEU A 252 3.96 2.13 -4.86
N PHE A 253 2.87 1.83 -4.16
CA PHE A 253 1.58 2.51 -4.39
C PHE A 253 1.59 3.98 -3.94
N LYS A 254 2.40 4.36 -2.94
CA LYS A 254 2.64 5.78 -2.61
C LYS A 254 3.33 6.54 -3.75
N LYS A 255 4.30 5.94 -4.43
CA LYS A 255 4.94 6.53 -5.63
C LYS A 255 3.97 6.61 -6.79
N VAL A 256 3.21 5.55 -7.05
CA VAL A 256 2.15 5.52 -8.08
C VAL A 256 1.15 6.66 -7.82
N ARG A 257 0.63 6.79 -6.60
CA ARG A 257 -0.27 7.90 -6.24
C ARG A 257 0.33 9.27 -6.52
N THR A 258 1.60 9.46 -6.18
CA THR A 258 2.30 10.75 -6.41
C THR A 258 2.40 11.06 -7.90
N ALA A 259 2.77 10.07 -8.73
CA ALA A 259 2.88 10.23 -10.18
C ALA A 259 1.52 10.51 -10.82
N VAL A 260 0.49 9.74 -10.48
CA VAL A 260 -0.88 9.91 -11.00
C VAL A 260 -1.46 11.26 -10.62
N LYS A 261 -1.30 11.67 -9.36
CA LYS A 261 -1.77 12.99 -8.90
C LYS A 261 -1.09 14.13 -9.66
N ALA A 262 0.20 14.02 -9.94
CA ALA A 262 0.93 15.02 -10.70
C ALA A 262 0.46 15.09 -12.17
N GLU A 263 0.34 13.94 -12.83
CA GLU A 263 -0.08 13.85 -14.24
C GLU A 263 -1.52 14.34 -14.45
N THR A 264 -2.41 13.98 -13.53
CA THR A 264 -3.84 14.35 -13.60
C THR A 264 -4.16 15.68 -12.93
N ARG A 265 -3.15 16.46 -12.50
CA ARG A 265 -3.32 17.74 -11.78
C ARG A 265 -4.24 17.62 -10.56
N GLY A 266 -4.18 16.47 -9.88
CA GLY A 266 -4.98 16.18 -8.69
C GLY A 266 -6.40 15.69 -8.96
N GLN A 267 -6.81 15.50 -10.23
CA GLN A 267 -8.14 14.96 -10.56
C GLN A 267 -8.29 13.49 -10.18
N GLN A 268 -7.19 12.73 -10.23
CA GLN A 268 -7.16 11.31 -9.88
C GLN A 268 -6.19 11.08 -8.73
N ILE A 269 -6.65 10.36 -7.70
CA ILE A 269 -5.86 10.02 -6.53
C ILE A 269 -6.04 8.53 -6.27
N PRO A 270 -5.06 7.68 -6.64
CA PRO A 270 -5.09 6.25 -6.34
C PRO A 270 -5.27 5.98 -4.84
N TRP A 271 -5.99 4.90 -4.56
CA TRP A 271 -6.39 4.49 -3.21
C TRP A 271 -6.10 3.02 -2.98
N GLU A 272 -5.86 2.64 -1.73
CA GLU A 272 -5.60 1.25 -1.37
C GLU A 272 -6.26 0.89 -0.04
N HIS A 273 -6.59 -0.40 0.08
CA HIS A 273 -7.02 -1.07 1.30
C HIS A 273 -6.11 -2.27 1.52
N THR A 274 -5.67 -2.52 2.75
CA THR A 274 -4.79 -3.65 3.03
C THR A 274 -5.08 -4.33 4.37
N SER A 275 -4.99 -5.66 4.35
CA SER A 275 -4.92 -6.55 5.52
C SER A 275 -3.61 -7.36 5.53
N LEU A 276 -2.59 -6.92 4.79
CA LEU A 276 -1.27 -7.54 4.82
C LEU A 276 -0.70 -7.47 6.25
N ASP A 277 -0.18 -8.60 6.72
CA ASP A 277 0.52 -8.74 7.98
C ASP A 277 1.96 -9.25 7.76
N GLY A 278 2.90 -8.83 8.62
CA GLY A 278 4.29 -9.24 8.51
C GLY A 278 5.17 -8.32 7.63
N GLY A 279 6.26 -8.88 7.08
CA GLY A 279 7.38 -8.15 6.48
C GLY A 279 7.10 -7.39 5.17
N ASN A 280 8.16 -6.86 4.55
CA ASN A 280 8.05 -6.09 3.31
C ASN A 280 7.62 -6.98 2.13
N LEU A 281 6.37 -6.88 1.68
CA LEU A 281 5.91 -7.51 0.44
C LEU A 281 6.40 -6.69 -0.76
N CYS A 282 7.15 -7.31 -1.66
CA CYS A 282 7.55 -6.70 -2.94
C CYS A 282 7.06 -7.56 -4.10
N LEU A 283 6.60 -6.91 -5.18
CA LEU A 283 6.13 -7.61 -6.39
C LEU A 283 7.30 -8.12 -7.23
N ALA A 284 8.39 -7.36 -7.27
CA ALA A 284 9.69 -7.77 -7.81
C ALA A 284 10.60 -8.23 -6.65
N PRO A 285 11.72 -8.92 -6.90
CA PRO A 285 12.69 -9.23 -5.84
C PRO A 285 12.96 -8.01 -4.96
N CYS A 286 12.73 -8.14 -3.65
CA CYS A 286 12.86 -7.01 -2.74
C CYS A 286 14.28 -6.46 -2.78
N VAL A 287 14.39 -5.13 -2.77
CA VAL A 287 15.64 -4.47 -2.42
C VAL A 287 15.87 -4.65 -0.93
N GLU A 288 16.66 -5.65 -0.55
CA GLU A 288 17.00 -5.88 0.86
C GLU A 288 17.92 -4.77 1.38
N GLY A 289 17.45 -4.07 2.41
CA GLY A 289 18.28 -3.21 3.25
C GLY A 289 18.46 -3.83 4.61
N SER A 290 19.71 -4.00 5.07
CA SER A 290 19.99 -4.39 6.45
C SER A 290 19.79 -3.16 7.34
N SER A 291 18.73 -3.14 8.16
CA SER A 291 18.58 -2.15 9.22
C SER A 291 19.13 -2.67 10.54
N ASN A 292 19.85 -1.82 11.26
CA ASN A 292 20.26 -2.09 12.63
C ASN A 292 19.26 -1.48 13.64
N ALA A 293 19.35 -1.87 14.91
CA ALA A 293 18.47 -1.40 15.98
C ALA A 293 18.49 0.13 16.21
N SER A 294 19.47 0.85 15.65
CA SER A 294 19.57 2.31 15.70
C SER A 294 18.79 3.05 14.59
N GLY A 295 18.02 2.32 13.77
CA GLY A 295 17.30 2.94 12.65
C GLY A 295 18.22 3.42 11.53
N GLN A 296 19.42 2.84 11.42
CA GLN A 296 20.32 3.04 10.29
C GLN A 296 20.22 1.82 9.38
N CYS A 297 20.29 2.03 8.08
CA CYS A 297 20.40 0.93 7.13
C CYS A 297 21.28 1.25 5.95
N GLN A 298 21.80 0.15 5.41
CA GLN A 298 22.42 0.12 4.10
C GLN A 298 21.49 -0.63 3.16
N MET A 299 21.07 0.01 2.06
CA MET A 299 20.16 -0.60 1.08
C MET A 299 20.54 -0.24 -0.34
N ARG A 300 20.32 -1.15 -1.28
CA ARG A 300 20.71 -0.95 -2.68
C ARG A 300 19.56 -0.39 -3.53
N VAL A 301 19.39 0.92 -3.59
CA VAL A 301 18.28 1.55 -4.33
C VAL A 301 18.65 1.75 -5.82
N GLY A 302 18.16 0.87 -6.69
CA GLY A 302 18.45 0.93 -8.13
C GLY A 302 19.94 0.69 -8.43
N LYS A 303 20.61 1.64 -9.09
CA LYS A 303 22.08 1.65 -9.28
C LYS A 303 22.83 2.31 -8.12
N GLY A 304 22.12 2.69 -7.06
CA GLY A 304 22.68 3.38 -5.89
C GLY A 304 22.85 2.47 -4.69
N LEU A 305 23.80 2.80 -3.82
CA LEU A 305 23.93 2.31 -2.46
C LEU A 305 23.56 3.44 -1.51
N TYR A 306 22.49 3.24 -0.74
CA TYR A 306 22.07 4.12 0.32
C TYR A 306 22.70 3.70 1.64
N GLU A 307 23.17 4.68 2.41
CA GLU A 307 23.60 4.55 3.79
C GLU A 307 23.03 5.71 4.60
N GLY A 308 22.30 5.40 5.66
CA GLY A 308 21.80 6.43 6.57
C GLY A 308 20.60 5.97 7.37
N GLU A 309 19.89 6.94 7.90
CA GLU A 309 18.67 6.73 8.66
C GLU A 309 17.59 6.04 7.81
N CYS A 310 16.79 5.20 8.43
CA CYS A 310 15.63 4.66 7.78
C CYS A 310 14.51 4.35 8.74
N GLN A 311 13.32 4.40 8.17
CA GLN A 311 12.10 4.10 8.85
C GLN A 311 11.44 2.94 8.10
N ASN A 312 11.16 1.85 8.80
CA ASN A 312 10.55 0.63 8.24
C ASN A 312 11.33 0.07 7.03
N GLY A 313 12.66 0.09 7.09
CA GLY A 313 13.52 -0.45 6.02
C GLY A 313 13.59 0.43 4.76
N VAL A 314 13.16 1.69 4.84
CA VAL A 314 13.16 2.65 3.73
C VAL A 314 13.94 3.90 4.13
N ALA A 315 14.82 4.39 3.24
CA ALA A 315 15.62 5.59 3.47
C ALA A 315 14.76 6.77 3.96
N HIS A 316 15.09 7.31 5.12
CA HIS A 316 14.33 8.36 5.80
C HIS A 316 15.25 9.13 6.73
N GLY A 317 15.15 10.44 6.83
CA GLY A 317 16.07 11.23 7.64
C GLY A 317 17.40 11.44 6.93
N GLN A 318 18.50 11.62 7.66
CA GLN A 318 19.79 11.91 7.00
C GLN A 318 20.42 10.67 6.36
N GLY A 319 20.99 10.84 5.17
CA GLY A 319 21.77 9.78 4.56
C GLY A 319 22.57 10.19 3.33
N VAL A 320 23.20 9.20 2.73
CA VAL A 320 24.03 9.31 1.54
C VAL A 320 23.59 8.25 0.54
N MET A 321 23.39 8.64 -0.72
CA MET A 321 23.16 7.72 -1.84
C MET A 321 24.32 7.83 -2.81
N ARG A 322 25.07 6.74 -3.00
CA ARG A 322 26.21 6.67 -3.94
C ARG A 322 25.83 5.86 -5.17
N TYR A 323 25.99 6.40 -6.36
CA TYR A 323 25.63 5.74 -7.61
C TYR A 323 26.86 5.08 -8.27
N THR A 324 26.63 4.04 -9.06
CA THR A 324 27.71 3.28 -9.73
C THR A 324 28.52 4.08 -10.75
N ASP A 325 27.97 5.18 -11.26
CA ASP A 325 28.63 6.10 -12.21
C ASP A 325 29.55 7.12 -11.51
N GLY A 326 29.61 7.10 -10.17
CA GLY A 326 30.44 8.00 -9.37
C GLY A 326 29.68 9.23 -8.86
N GLU A 327 28.44 9.45 -9.28
CA GLU A 327 27.61 10.49 -8.69
C GLU A 327 27.22 10.12 -7.25
N TYR A 328 26.95 11.13 -6.41
CA TYR A 328 26.35 10.88 -5.10
C TYR A 328 25.45 12.02 -4.62
N TYR A 329 24.53 11.68 -3.74
CA TYR A 329 23.70 12.63 -3.02
C TYR A 329 23.97 12.50 -1.52
N GLN A 330 24.08 13.63 -0.83
CA GLN A 330 24.10 13.70 0.62
C GLN A 330 23.04 14.66 1.10
N GLY A 331 22.18 14.21 2.01
CA GLY A 331 21.13 15.06 2.56
C GLY A 331 19.99 14.27 3.15
N THR A 332 18.86 14.94 3.29
CA THR A 332 17.69 14.35 3.90
C THR A 332 16.90 13.49 2.90
N PHE A 333 16.30 12.43 3.42
CA PHE A 333 15.46 11.50 2.71
C PHE A 333 14.09 11.45 3.38
N SER A 334 13.07 11.24 2.59
CA SER A 334 11.74 10.94 3.09
C SER A 334 11.11 9.90 2.18
N ASN A 335 10.72 8.77 2.75
CA ASN A 335 10.05 7.68 2.03
C ASN A 335 10.85 7.19 0.80
N GLY A 336 12.16 7.02 0.96
CA GLY A 336 13.03 6.49 -0.08
C GLY A 336 13.42 7.50 -1.16
N MET A 337 13.14 8.78 -0.97
CA MET A 337 13.45 9.84 -1.93
C MET A 337 14.23 10.98 -1.27
N ARG A 338 15.14 11.60 -2.02
CA ARG A 338 15.80 12.86 -1.64
C ARG A 338 14.74 13.92 -1.31
N HIS A 339 14.80 14.50 -0.13
CA HIS A 339 13.80 15.43 0.38
C HIS A 339 14.41 16.36 1.42
N GLY A 340 14.01 17.63 1.49
CA GLY A 340 14.64 18.60 2.39
C GLY A 340 16.02 19.04 1.88
N GLN A 341 16.86 19.55 2.78
CA GLN A 341 18.18 20.06 2.38
C GLN A 341 19.12 18.92 1.94
N GLY A 342 19.88 19.15 0.86
CA GLY A 342 20.93 18.24 0.44
C GLY A 342 21.68 18.71 -0.80
N THR A 343 22.76 17.99 -1.09
CA THR A 343 23.68 18.30 -2.20
C THR A 343 23.86 17.07 -3.08
N GLN A 344 23.66 17.23 -4.38
CA GLN A 344 24.06 16.26 -5.39
C GLN A 344 25.44 16.63 -5.93
N TYR A 345 26.29 15.62 -6.09
CA TYR A 345 27.62 15.73 -6.67
C TYR A 345 27.63 14.90 -7.95
N LEU A 346 27.89 15.54 -9.07
CA LEU A 346 27.98 14.89 -10.38
C LEU A 346 29.40 14.36 -10.64
N VAL A 347 29.55 13.53 -11.67
CA VAL A 347 30.84 12.92 -12.04
C VAL A 347 31.91 13.96 -12.38
N ASP A 348 31.50 15.11 -12.93
CA ASP A 348 32.37 16.25 -13.24
C ASP A 348 32.69 17.13 -12.02
N SER A 349 32.35 16.66 -10.82
CA SER A 349 32.48 17.37 -9.54
C SER A 349 31.58 18.61 -9.41
N THR A 350 30.59 18.79 -10.30
CA THR A 350 29.56 19.83 -10.13
C THR A 350 28.74 19.54 -8.88
N GLU A 351 28.59 20.55 -8.02
CA GLU A 351 27.77 20.51 -6.82
C GLU A 351 26.43 21.20 -7.04
N MET A 352 25.34 20.52 -6.69
CA MET A 352 23.97 21.05 -6.74
C MET A 352 23.35 20.97 -5.34
N ALA A 353 23.58 22.01 -4.55
CA ALA A 353 23.00 22.16 -3.21
C ALA A 353 21.65 22.87 -3.27
N GLY A 354 20.68 22.40 -2.50
CA GLY A 354 19.38 23.07 -2.39
C GLY A 354 18.34 22.28 -1.62
N ASN A 355 17.10 22.76 -1.67
CA ASN A 355 15.97 22.05 -1.10
C ASN A 355 15.42 21.04 -2.11
N TRP A 356 15.30 19.80 -1.70
CA TRP A 356 14.82 18.68 -2.50
C TRP A 356 13.37 18.38 -2.14
N VAL A 357 12.53 18.14 -3.15
CA VAL A 357 11.16 17.70 -2.94
C VAL A 357 10.88 16.54 -3.88
N ASN A 358 10.68 15.35 -3.31
CA ASN A 358 10.37 14.12 -4.04
C ASN A 358 11.42 13.80 -5.12
N GLY A 359 12.70 13.92 -4.77
CA GLY A 359 13.81 13.57 -5.66
C GLY A 359 14.28 14.67 -6.60
N LYS A 360 13.65 15.86 -6.60
CA LYS A 360 14.02 17.00 -7.45
C LYS A 360 14.44 18.21 -6.63
N ILE A 361 15.50 18.89 -7.04
CA ILE A 361 15.94 20.16 -6.46
C ILE A 361 14.96 21.29 -6.84
N ARG A 362 14.75 22.25 -5.94
CA ARG A 362 13.82 23.37 -6.06
C ARG A 362 14.50 24.72 -6.02
#